data_AF-A0A1G9U5L6-F1
#
_entry.id   AF-A0A1G9U5L6-F1
#
_cell.length_a   1.000
_cell.length_b   1.000
_cell.length_c   1.000
_cell.angle_alpha   90.00
_cell.angle_beta   90.00
_cell.angle_gamma   90.00
#
_symmetry.space_group_name_H-M   'P 1'
#
loop_
_entity.id
_entity.type
_entity.pdbx_description
1 polymer ?
#
loop_
_entity_poly.entity_id
_entity_poly.type
_entity_poly.pdbx_seq_one_letter_code
_entity_poly.pdbx_strand_id
1 'polypeptide(L)'
;MTTQNSIFALFFSAAIVMIGCSGPNTETETNSEAVQKASTKEKNLILDFNTIKGKTLTEVEKVLGKAENIVKVKGYPCKNTGCQKVFFKNGVYEIFFKLNKVDRVIINKTPNLTNDDNAITTLGLTGGEPSFKNPGIVIRWQSVDNIKEIDFFTDYILIQVTNPD
;
A
#
# COMPACT_ATOMS: atom_id res chain seq x y z
N MET A 1 44.61 -1.09 -31.37
CA MET A 1 45.17 -2.15 -30.51
C MET A 1 44.04 -2.67 -29.67
N THR A 2 43.61 -3.88 -29.99
CA THR A 2 42.47 -4.61 -29.42
C THR A 2 43.02 -5.70 -28.54
N THR A 3 42.53 -5.87 -27.32
CA THR A 3 42.71 -7.15 -26.60
C THR A 3 41.50 -7.41 -25.70
N GLN A 4 40.77 -8.41 -26.13
CA GLN A 4 39.65 -9.10 -25.52
C GLN A 4 40.24 -10.34 -24.84
N ASN A 5 39.95 -10.57 -23.56
CA ASN A 5 40.32 -11.75 -22.78
C ASN A 5 39.04 -12.26 -22.12
N SER A 6 38.78 -13.53 -21.86
CA SER A 6 39.22 -14.81 -22.39
C SER A 6 38.18 -15.80 -21.86
N ILE A 7 37.73 -16.71 -22.70
CA ILE A 7 36.83 -17.82 -22.36
C ILE A 7 37.65 -18.89 -21.62
N PHE A 8 37.12 -19.46 -20.53
CA PHE A 8 37.51 -20.80 -20.08
C PHE A 8 36.31 -21.56 -19.52
N ALA A 9 36.29 -22.85 -19.86
CA ALA A 9 35.14 -23.73 -19.87
C ALA A 9 35.21 -24.83 -18.79
N LEU A 10 34.12 -25.60 -18.72
CA LEU A 10 33.99 -27.01 -18.30
C LEU A 10 33.94 -27.33 -16.79
N PHE A 11 32.89 -28.04 -16.37
CA PHE A 11 32.84 -29.51 -16.14
C PHE A 11 31.52 -29.83 -15.41
N PHE A 12 30.57 -30.56 -16.03
CA PHE A 12 30.37 -32.01 -15.92
C PHE A 12 30.08 -32.51 -14.49
N SER A 13 28.84 -32.93 -14.23
CA SER A 13 28.52 -34.11 -13.40
C SER A 13 27.06 -34.51 -13.63
N ALA A 14 26.89 -35.49 -14.51
CA ALA A 14 25.67 -36.27 -14.64
C ALA A 14 25.60 -37.27 -13.47
N ALA A 15 24.49 -37.29 -12.75
CA ALA A 15 24.13 -38.39 -11.86
C ALA A 15 22.89 -39.09 -12.41
N ILE A 16 23.12 -40.27 -12.98
CA ILE A 16 22.12 -41.26 -13.37
C ILE A 16 21.86 -42.11 -12.12
N VAL A 17 20.62 -42.16 -11.63
CA VAL A 17 20.16 -43.24 -10.74
C VAL A 17 18.90 -43.84 -11.35
N MET A 18 19.04 -45.11 -11.72
CA MET A 18 18.08 -45.97 -12.38
C MET A 18 17.35 -46.84 -11.35
N ILE A 19 16.02 -46.90 -11.52
CA ILE A 19 15.10 -48.05 -11.37
C ILE A 19 14.73 -48.54 -9.95
N GLY A 20 13.42 -48.41 -9.68
CA GLY A 20 12.65 -49.30 -8.81
C GLY A 20 11.19 -49.35 -9.27
N CYS A 21 10.87 -50.27 -10.18
CA CYS A 21 9.50 -50.59 -10.59
C CYS A 21 8.90 -51.66 -9.65
N SER A 22 7.65 -51.48 -9.20
CA SER A 22 6.54 -52.46 -9.31
C SER A 22 5.32 -52.08 -8.44
N GLY A 23 4.18 -51.82 -9.08
CA GLY A 23 2.85 -51.77 -8.44
C GLY A 23 1.82 -50.96 -9.26
N PRO A 24 0.66 -51.51 -9.69
CA PRO A 24 0.08 -51.18 -10.99
C PRO A 24 -1.12 -50.20 -10.98
N ASN A 25 -1.34 -49.60 -12.16
CA ASN A 25 -2.58 -49.05 -12.71
C ASN A 25 -3.18 -47.81 -12.05
N THR A 26 -2.97 -46.64 -12.68
CA THR A 26 -4.07 -45.79 -13.19
C THR A 26 -3.45 -44.79 -14.18
N GLU A 27 -3.82 -44.93 -15.45
CA GLU A 27 -3.59 -43.93 -16.48
C GLU A 27 -4.35 -42.65 -16.11
N THR A 28 -3.66 -41.53 -15.96
CA THR A 28 -4.12 -40.21 -16.41
C THR A 28 -2.90 -39.27 -16.48
N GLU A 29 -2.21 -39.29 -17.62
CA GLU A 29 -1.46 -38.13 -18.05
C GLU A 29 -2.45 -37.11 -18.62
N THR A 30 -2.62 -35.99 -17.95
CA THR A 30 -2.85 -34.72 -18.65
C THR A 30 -2.10 -33.63 -17.94
N ASN A 31 -1.04 -33.18 -18.61
CA ASN A 31 -0.43 -31.87 -18.46
C ASN A 31 -1.46 -30.80 -18.10
N SER A 32 -1.26 -30.15 -16.97
CA SER A 32 -1.45 -28.71 -16.87
C SER A 32 -0.68 -28.19 -15.68
N GLU A 33 0.54 -27.72 -15.98
CA GLU A 33 1.04 -26.47 -15.41
C GLU A 33 -0.02 -25.39 -15.64
N ALA A 34 -1.04 -25.37 -14.78
CA ALA A 34 -1.83 -24.18 -14.57
C ALA A 34 -0.94 -23.25 -13.75
N VAL A 35 -0.05 -22.55 -14.46
CA VAL A 35 0.40 -21.22 -14.08
C VAL A 35 -0.88 -20.44 -13.82
N GLN A 36 -1.32 -20.42 -12.56
CA GLN A 36 -2.20 -19.40 -12.04
C GLN A 36 -1.39 -18.11 -12.16
N LYS A 37 -1.42 -17.56 -13.37
CA LYS A 37 -1.27 -16.14 -13.61
C LYS A 37 -2.41 -15.54 -12.81
N ALA A 38 -2.15 -15.29 -11.53
CA ALA A 38 -2.95 -14.45 -10.68
C ALA A 38 -3.14 -13.19 -11.53
N SER A 39 -4.34 -13.10 -12.10
CA SER A 39 -4.81 -11.90 -12.75
C SER A 39 -4.85 -10.90 -11.61
N THR A 40 -3.75 -10.17 -11.44
CA THR A 40 -3.68 -9.01 -10.58
C THR A 40 -4.66 -8.04 -11.20
N LYS A 41 -5.95 -8.19 -10.83
CA LYS A 41 -6.99 -7.22 -11.09
C LYS A 41 -6.38 -5.91 -10.64
N GLU A 42 -6.08 -5.04 -11.61
CA GLU A 42 -5.39 -3.79 -11.39
C GLU A 42 -6.17 -3.08 -10.29
N LYS A 43 -5.58 -3.06 -9.10
CA LYS A 43 -6.27 -2.58 -7.91
C LYS A 43 -6.41 -1.09 -8.16
N ASN A 44 -7.62 -0.60 -8.32
CA ASN A 44 -7.89 0.83 -8.47
C ASN A 44 -7.54 1.51 -7.14
N LEU A 45 -6.26 1.79 -6.96
CA LEU A 45 -5.71 2.44 -5.79
C LEU A 45 -5.99 3.93 -5.88
N ILE A 46 -6.60 4.47 -4.82
CA ILE A 46 -6.72 5.92 -4.63
C ILE A 46 -5.35 6.47 -4.24
N LEU A 47 -4.68 5.79 -3.33
CA LEU A 47 -3.35 6.10 -2.84
C LEU A 47 -2.75 4.84 -2.24
N ASP A 48 -1.56 4.42 -2.64
CA ASP A 48 -0.84 3.41 -1.86
C ASP A 48 -0.25 4.03 -0.60
N PHE A 49 -0.97 3.94 0.52
CA PHE A 49 -0.59 4.59 1.77
C PHE A 49 0.75 4.10 2.32
N ASN A 50 1.13 2.85 2.01
CA ASN A 50 2.42 2.30 2.42
C ASN A 50 3.61 3.08 1.85
N THR A 51 3.43 3.78 0.73
CA THR A 51 4.48 4.58 0.09
C THR A 51 4.79 5.89 0.85
N ILE A 52 3.82 6.41 1.61
CA ILE A 52 3.95 7.70 2.32
C ILE A 52 3.95 7.58 3.84
N LYS A 53 3.52 6.42 4.37
CA LYS A 53 3.40 6.24 5.81
C LYS A 53 4.75 6.40 6.52
N GLY A 54 4.76 7.25 7.56
CA GLY A 54 5.95 7.51 8.38
C GLY A 54 7.07 8.25 7.65
N LYS A 55 6.82 8.72 6.42
CA LYS A 55 7.76 9.45 5.59
C LYS A 55 7.84 10.92 5.95
N THR A 56 8.97 11.53 5.61
CA THR A 56 9.19 12.97 5.68
C THR A 56 8.54 13.69 4.48
N LEU A 57 8.38 15.02 4.57
CA LEU A 57 7.85 15.81 3.45
C LEU A 57 8.62 15.56 2.15
N THR A 58 9.95 15.61 2.18
CA THR A 58 10.79 15.41 1.00
C THR A 58 10.64 14.01 0.40
N GLU A 59 10.37 12.99 1.21
CA GLU A 59 10.09 11.64 0.72
C GLU A 59 8.69 11.55 0.10
N VAL A 60 7.68 12.17 0.71
CA VAL A 60 6.32 12.24 0.17
C VAL A 60 6.30 12.99 -1.17
N GLU A 61 7.10 14.06 -1.30
CA GLU A 61 7.21 14.81 -2.56
C GLU A 61 7.74 13.97 -3.74
N LYS A 62 8.50 12.90 -3.46
CA LYS A 62 8.94 11.95 -4.49
C LYS A 62 7.80 11.07 -5.00
N VAL A 63 6.76 10.88 -4.19
CA VAL A 63 5.59 10.05 -4.52
C VAL A 63 4.48 10.92 -5.13
N LEU A 64 4.12 12.02 -4.48
CA LEU A 64 2.97 12.86 -4.87
C LEU A 64 3.36 14.04 -5.77
N GLY A 65 4.66 14.28 -5.97
CA GLY A 65 5.18 15.50 -6.56
C GLY A 65 5.35 16.61 -5.52
N LYS A 66 5.88 17.75 -5.96
CA LYS A 66 6.18 18.90 -5.08
C LYS A 66 4.92 19.40 -4.35
N ALA A 67 5.10 19.85 -3.11
CA ALA A 67 4.05 20.52 -2.36
C ALA A 67 3.63 21.82 -3.06
N GLU A 68 2.33 22.10 -3.05
CA GLU A 68 1.76 23.33 -3.61
C GLU A 68 1.69 24.43 -2.56
N ASN A 69 1.43 24.05 -1.31
CA ASN A 69 1.31 24.96 -0.19
C ASN A 69 1.68 24.25 1.12
N ILE A 70 2.30 25.00 2.04
CA ILE A 70 2.70 24.54 3.37
C ILE A 70 2.22 25.57 4.39
N VAL A 71 1.37 25.14 5.32
CA VAL A 71 0.77 25.98 6.36
C VAL A 71 1.19 25.46 7.73
N LYS A 72 1.70 26.34 8.59
CA LYS A 72 1.94 26.00 10.00
C LYS A 72 0.62 25.95 10.74
N VAL A 73 0.37 24.85 11.44
CA VAL A 73 -0.84 24.62 12.23
C VAL A 73 -0.48 24.61 13.71
N LYS A 74 -1.23 25.39 14.48
CA LYS A 74 -1.27 25.34 15.94
C LYS A 74 -2.62 24.80 16.37
N GLY A 75 -2.66 23.96 17.39
CA GLY A 75 -3.90 23.30 17.82
C GLY A 75 -4.11 21.94 17.16
N TYR A 76 -5.32 21.41 17.19
CA TYR A 76 -5.63 20.04 16.75
C TYR A 76 -5.20 19.78 15.28
N PRO A 77 -4.57 18.63 14.95
CA PRO A 77 -4.25 17.51 15.85
C PRO A 77 -2.94 17.65 16.66
N CYS A 78 -2.25 18.80 16.59
CA CYS A 78 -0.93 19.02 17.16
C CYS A 78 -0.91 20.21 18.11
N LYS A 79 -1.66 20.10 19.22
CA LYS A 79 -1.79 21.17 20.21
C LYS A 79 -0.44 21.57 20.80
N ASN A 80 0.42 20.59 21.05
CA ASN A 80 1.67 20.77 21.81
C ASN A 80 2.91 20.73 20.92
N THR A 81 2.98 19.81 19.95
CA THR A 81 4.20 19.60 19.16
C THR A 81 4.34 20.53 17.95
N GLY A 82 3.26 21.22 17.56
CA GLY A 82 3.21 22.02 16.33
C GLY A 82 3.30 21.15 15.07
N CYS A 83 2.49 21.47 14.07
CA CYS A 83 2.49 20.71 12.82
C CYS A 83 2.56 21.62 11.60
N GLN A 84 2.91 21.02 10.48
CA GLN A 84 2.68 21.61 9.17
C GLN A 84 1.61 20.82 8.44
N LYS A 85 0.65 21.52 7.86
CA LYS A 85 -0.33 20.98 6.92
C LYS A 85 0.16 21.31 5.51
N VAL A 86 0.29 20.30 4.68
CA VAL A 86 0.84 20.40 3.33
C VAL A 86 -0.18 19.93 2.32
N PHE A 87 -0.31 20.66 1.22
CA PHE A 87 -1.26 20.40 0.15
C PHE A 87 -0.55 19.89 -1.10
N PHE A 88 -1.14 18.86 -1.71
CA PHE A 88 -0.68 18.29 -2.98
C PHE A 88 -1.84 18.07 -3.94
N LYS A 89 -1.54 18.10 -5.24
CA LYS A 89 -2.47 17.77 -6.33
C LYS A 89 -3.76 18.60 -6.27
N ASN A 90 -3.63 19.92 -6.22
CA ASN A 90 -4.70 20.91 -6.10
C ASN A 90 -5.60 20.64 -4.89
N GLY A 91 -4.99 20.32 -3.75
CA GLY A 91 -5.68 20.02 -2.49
C GLY A 91 -6.41 18.68 -2.45
N VAL A 92 -6.16 17.75 -3.40
CA VAL A 92 -6.67 16.37 -3.29
C VAL A 92 -6.09 15.67 -2.07
N TYR A 93 -4.81 15.92 -1.75
CA TYR A 93 -4.17 15.40 -0.55
C TYR A 93 -3.82 16.54 0.41
N GLU A 94 -4.29 16.44 1.64
CA GLU A 94 -3.89 17.30 2.74
C GLU A 94 -3.18 16.45 3.80
N ILE A 95 -1.90 16.70 4.00
CA ILE A 95 -1.05 15.86 4.85
C ILE A 95 -0.53 16.71 6.00
N PHE A 96 -0.80 16.26 7.23
CA PHE A 96 -0.19 16.82 8.43
C PHE A 96 1.08 16.06 8.75
N PHE A 97 2.16 16.81 8.94
CA PHE A 97 3.42 16.29 9.43
C PHE A 97 3.61 16.71 10.88
N LYS A 98 3.69 15.71 11.77
CA LYS A 98 4.02 15.85 13.19
C LYS A 98 5.41 15.30 13.42
N LEU A 99 6.27 16.05 14.11
CA LEU A 99 7.68 15.69 14.30
C LEU A 99 8.36 15.28 12.97
N ASN A 100 8.11 16.06 11.91
CA ASN A 100 8.62 15.88 10.55
C ASN A 100 8.18 14.59 9.82
N LYS A 101 7.19 13.84 10.33
CA LYS A 101 6.68 12.62 9.67
C LYS A 101 5.17 12.69 9.44
N VAL A 102 4.69 11.98 8.42
CA VAL A 102 3.24 11.84 8.14
C VAL A 102 2.52 11.34 9.38
N ASP A 103 1.56 12.13 9.84
CA ASP A 103 0.76 11.87 11.04
C ASP A 103 -0.73 11.73 10.71
N ARG A 104 -1.22 12.55 9.78
CA ARG A 104 -2.61 12.51 9.32
C ARG A 104 -2.68 12.83 7.84
N VAL A 105 -3.57 12.15 7.14
CA VAL A 105 -3.86 12.39 5.72
C VAL A 105 -5.36 12.55 5.53
N ILE A 106 -5.75 13.57 4.78
CA ILE A 106 -7.09 13.73 4.25
C ILE A 106 -6.98 13.58 2.73
N ILE A 107 -7.79 12.68 2.15
CA ILE A 107 -7.92 12.51 0.71
C ILE A 107 -9.30 13.02 0.33
N ASN A 108 -9.34 14.17 -0.33
CA ASN A 108 -10.57 14.83 -0.73
C ASN A 108 -11.10 14.27 -2.06
N LYS A 109 -12.40 14.47 -2.33
CA LYS A 109 -13.06 14.16 -3.61
C LYS A 109 -12.99 12.67 -3.96
N THR A 110 -13.13 11.80 -2.96
CA THR A 110 -13.14 10.35 -3.16
C THR A 110 -14.55 9.86 -3.50
N PRO A 111 -14.70 8.74 -4.23
CA PRO A 111 -16.01 8.12 -4.40
C PRO A 111 -16.58 7.67 -3.05
N ASN A 112 -17.91 7.57 -2.97
CA ASN A 112 -18.56 7.02 -1.78
C ASN A 112 -18.31 5.50 -1.69
N LEU A 113 -17.49 5.11 -0.71
CA LEU A 113 -17.14 3.71 -0.44
C LEU A 113 -17.66 3.22 0.92
N THR A 114 -18.58 3.96 1.55
CA THR A 114 -19.11 3.66 2.90
C THR A 114 -19.87 2.34 3.01
N ASN A 115 -20.23 1.73 1.86
CA ASN A 115 -20.93 0.45 1.79
C ASN A 115 -20.00 -0.74 1.55
N ASP A 116 -18.73 -0.51 1.22
CA ASP A 116 -17.76 -1.54 0.83
C ASP A 116 -16.81 -1.89 1.98
N ASP A 117 -16.95 -3.10 2.52
CA ASP A 117 -16.09 -3.59 3.62
C ASP A 117 -14.63 -3.81 3.19
N ASN A 118 -14.38 -3.86 1.88
CA ASN A 118 -13.03 -3.95 1.32
C ASN A 118 -12.49 -2.59 0.86
N ALA A 119 -13.18 -1.48 1.13
CA ALA A 119 -12.77 -0.15 0.68
C ALA A 119 -11.36 0.21 1.15
N ILE A 120 -10.95 -0.20 2.36
CA ILE A 120 -9.59 0.05 2.88
C ILE A 120 -8.48 -0.47 1.94
N THR A 121 -8.78 -1.47 1.12
CA THR A 121 -7.82 -2.02 0.16
C THR A 121 -7.47 -1.04 -0.95
N THR A 122 -8.31 -0.04 -1.25
CA THR A 122 -7.99 1.04 -2.20
C THR A 122 -6.87 1.96 -1.71
N LEU A 123 -6.48 1.83 -0.43
CA LEU A 123 -5.34 2.52 0.17
C LEU A 123 -4.03 1.72 0.12
N GLY A 124 -3.99 0.60 -0.61
CA GLY A 124 -2.82 -0.29 -0.65
C GLY A 124 -2.64 -1.12 0.63
N LEU A 125 -3.55 -1.00 1.59
CA LEU A 125 -3.53 -1.73 2.84
C LEU A 125 -4.12 -3.13 2.71
N THR A 126 -3.83 -3.96 3.70
CA THR A 126 -4.47 -5.26 3.85
C THR A 126 -5.95 -5.05 4.18
N GLY A 127 -6.83 -5.84 3.56
CA GLY A 127 -8.25 -5.83 3.89
C GLY A 127 -8.49 -6.26 5.35
N GLY A 128 -9.65 -5.92 5.89
CA GLY A 128 -10.03 -6.28 7.26
C GLY A 128 -11.46 -5.85 7.56
N GLU A 129 -12.04 -6.43 8.61
CA GLU A 129 -13.39 -6.07 9.04
C GLU A 129 -13.41 -4.63 9.63
N PRO A 130 -14.37 -3.78 9.24
CA PRO A 130 -14.50 -2.46 9.84
C PRO A 130 -14.91 -2.56 11.31
N SER A 131 -14.30 -1.72 12.16
CA SER A 131 -14.69 -1.60 13.57
C SER A 131 -16.03 -0.88 13.75
N PHE A 132 -16.47 -0.11 12.74
CA PHE A 132 -17.75 0.58 12.72
C PHE A 132 -18.21 0.82 11.29
N LYS A 133 -19.50 0.64 11.01
CA LYS A 133 -20.10 0.89 9.70
C LYS A 133 -21.46 1.56 9.83
N ASN A 134 -21.61 2.70 9.16
CA ASN A 134 -22.87 3.41 8.95
C ASN A 134 -22.99 3.75 7.45
N PRO A 135 -23.65 2.87 6.66
CA PRO A 135 -23.86 3.03 5.22
C PRO A 135 -24.29 4.43 4.81
N GLY A 136 -23.63 5.01 3.80
CA GLY A 136 -23.91 6.35 3.30
C GLY A 136 -23.37 7.50 4.14
N ILE A 137 -22.70 7.21 5.27
CA ILE A 137 -22.14 8.23 6.18
C ILE A 137 -20.67 7.97 6.45
N VAL A 138 -20.31 6.84 7.05
CA VAL A 138 -18.92 6.50 7.39
C VAL A 138 -18.71 5.01 7.58
N ILE A 139 -17.55 4.50 7.16
CA ILE A 139 -17.03 3.19 7.54
C ILE A 139 -15.62 3.39 8.11
N ARG A 140 -15.31 2.68 9.21
CA ARG A 140 -14.10 2.91 10.01
C ARG A 140 -13.35 1.61 10.29
N TRP A 141 -12.03 1.70 10.25
CA TRP A 141 -11.11 0.70 10.78
C TRP A 141 -10.23 1.31 11.85
N GLN A 142 -9.88 0.52 12.87
CA GLN A 142 -8.99 0.92 13.94
C GLN A 142 -7.81 -0.05 14.03
N SER A 143 -6.62 0.48 14.32
CA SER A 143 -5.41 -0.31 14.58
C SER A 143 -5.00 -1.27 13.45
N VAL A 144 -5.18 -0.87 12.19
CA VAL A 144 -4.78 -1.66 11.00
C VAL A 144 -3.38 -1.24 10.54
N ASP A 145 -2.50 -2.20 10.26
CA ASP A 145 -1.17 -1.97 9.69
C ASP A 145 -0.37 -0.87 10.40
N ASN A 146 -0.41 -0.77 11.74
CA ASN A 146 0.17 0.31 12.56
C ASN A 146 -0.36 1.72 12.23
N ILE A 147 -1.63 1.83 11.88
CA ILE A 147 -2.39 3.07 11.67
C ILE A 147 -3.45 3.11 12.77
N LYS A 148 -3.60 4.26 13.44
CA LYS A 148 -4.53 4.35 14.56
C LYS A 148 -5.98 4.21 14.11
N GLU A 149 -6.37 4.96 13.09
CA GLU A 149 -7.75 4.99 12.60
C GLU A 149 -7.79 5.37 11.12
N ILE A 150 -8.71 4.77 10.38
CA ILE A 150 -9.02 5.10 9.00
C ILE A 150 -10.53 5.22 8.89
N ASP A 151 -11.01 6.38 8.45
CA ASP A 151 -12.41 6.66 8.20
C ASP A 151 -12.61 6.95 6.71
N PHE A 152 -13.56 6.28 6.09
CA PHE A 152 -14.05 6.64 4.77
C PHE A 152 -15.40 7.30 4.97
N PHE A 153 -15.48 8.58 4.67
CA PHE A 153 -16.72 9.33 4.57
C PHE A 153 -17.24 9.32 3.13
N THR A 154 -18.43 9.88 2.92
CA THR A 154 -19.10 9.90 1.62
C THR A 154 -18.27 10.55 0.51
N ASP A 155 -17.47 11.56 0.83
CA ASP A 155 -16.75 12.40 -0.14
C ASP A 155 -15.26 12.65 0.20
N TYR A 156 -14.77 12.09 1.32
CA TYR A 156 -13.35 12.12 1.67
C TYR A 156 -12.94 10.92 2.53
N ILE A 157 -11.64 10.69 2.59
CA ILE A 157 -11.01 9.69 3.47
C ILE A 157 -10.14 10.41 4.48
N LEU A 158 -10.20 10.00 5.74
CA LEU A 158 -9.34 10.47 6.82
C LEU A 158 -8.49 9.29 7.33
N ILE A 159 -7.17 9.49 7.38
CA ILE A 159 -6.22 8.51 7.91
C ILE A 159 -5.48 9.17 9.07
N GLN A 160 -5.52 8.56 10.24
CA GLN A 160 -4.81 9.00 11.44
C GLN A 160 -3.75 7.95 11.82
N VAL A 161 -2.47 8.33 11.76
CA VAL A 161 -1.35 7.43 12.07
C VAL A 161 -1.12 7.36 13.57
N THR A 162 -1.14 8.50 14.26
CA THR A 162 -0.98 8.56 15.73
C THR A 162 -2.16 9.25 16.40
N ASN A 163 -2.20 9.18 17.74
CA ASN A 163 -3.17 9.94 18.50
C ASN A 163 -2.90 11.45 18.36
N PRO A 164 -3.95 12.28 18.30
CA PRO A 164 -3.82 13.72 18.48
C PRO A 164 -3.13 14.06 19.81
N ASP A 165 -2.41 15.18 19.82
CA ASP A 165 -1.82 15.75 21.02
C ASP A 165 -2.86 16.42 21.95
#